data_AF-A0A534MJY8-F1
#
_entry.id   AF-A0A534MJY8-F1
#
_cell.length_a   1.000
_cell.length_b   1.000
_cell.length_c   1.000
_cell.angle_alpha   90.00
_cell.angle_beta   90.00
_cell.angle_gamma   90.00
#
_symmetry.space_group_name_H-M   'P 1'
#
loop_
_entity.id
_entity.type
_entity.pdbx_description
1 polymer ?
#
loop_
_entity_poly.entity_id
_entity_poly.type
_entity_poly.pdbx_seq_one_letter_code
_entity_poly.pdbx_strand_id
1 'polypeptide(L)'
;MLLAPPRARRDVHEGHPGAGPREAAHASDEARKGGEGRERGAASVTRAGAPGGTAATSTAYLLDHVAKILTVDRSKEIGQSVGILTSAKKLFVYGVGRSGLAARAFAMRMVQLGIDCYFIGETITPVVSDGDAVLIVSNTGSTMSAIQVANIARRVGAKVVSVTGHPASKLAHASNVVLLIQANGGSAQARLAPLGTLFEAAAVLLLDGVVAQVMERLGQTEADMRGRHAIMV
;
A
#
# COMPACT_ATOMS: atom_id res chain seq x y z
N MET A 1 2.39 30.95 -42.29
CA MET A 1 3.08 32.24 -42.54
C MET A 1 2.05 33.30 -42.18
N LEU A 2 2.11 34.01 -41.05
CA LEU A 2 3.19 34.84 -40.52
C LEU A 2 3.17 34.84 -38.97
N LEU A 3 4.37 34.75 -38.39
CA LEU A 3 4.67 34.87 -36.96
C LEU A 3 4.45 36.31 -36.45
N ALA A 4 4.01 36.44 -35.20
CA ALA A 4 4.20 37.65 -34.38
C ALA A 4 5.28 37.37 -33.29
N PRO A 5 6.11 38.36 -32.90
CA PRO A 5 7.37 38.14 -32.19
C PRO A 5 7.24 38.11 -30.64
N PRO A 6 8.27 37.64 -29.90
CA PRO A 6 8.24 37.51 -28.45
C PRO A 6 8.57 38.83 -27.75
N ARG A 7 7.91 39.12 -26.62
CA ARG A 7 8.30 40.23 -25.71
C ARG A 7 9.24 39.74 -24.61
N ALA A 8 10.23 40.59 -24.34
CA ALA A 8 11.49 40.33 -23.66
C ALA A 8 11.40 40.16 -22.13
N ARG A 9 12.39 39.43 -21.62
CA ARG A 9 12.81 39.37 -20.21
C ARG A 9 13.28 40.76 -19.72
N ARG A 10 13.05 41.05 -18.44
CA ARG A 10 13.82 42.04 -17.68
C ARG A 10 14.35 41.37 -16.41
N ASP A 11 15.65 41.30 -16.33
CA ASP A 11 16.40 41.00 -15.10
C ASP A 11 16.93 42.32 -14.48
N VAL A 12 17.22 42.22 -13.18
CA VAL A 12 18.18 43.00 -12.36
C VAL A 12 17.77 44.35 -11.76
N HIS A 13 17.66 44.36 -10.41
CA HIS A 13 18.38 45.27 -9.50
C HIS A 13 18.31 44.67 -8.08
N GLU A 14 19.35 43.97 -7.58
CA GLU A 14 20.52 44.46 -6.83
C GLU A 14 20.23 45.52 -5.75
N GLY A 15 20.56 45.19 -4.49
CA GLY A 15 20.50 46.10 -3.34
C GLY A 15 20.59 45.44 -1.96
N HIS A 16 21.75 44.89 -1.60
CA HIS A 16 22.27 44.77 -0.22
C HIS A 16 23.47 45.74 -0.13
N PRO A 17 23.81 46.37 1.02
CA PRO A 17 24.46 45.64 2.12
C PRO A 17 24.34 46.24 3.56
N GLY A 18 24.86 45.50 4.53
CA GLY A 18 25.24 45.96 5.89
C GLY A 18 24.97 44.89 6.96
N ALA A 19 25.87 43.93 7.23
CA ALA A 19 27.01 44.00 8.17
C ALA A 19 26.58 44.55 9.56
N GLY A 20 26.58 43.82 10.66
CA GLY A 20 27.62 42.93 11.21
C GLY A 20 27.20 42.28 12.56
N PRO A 21 28.14 41.65 13.29
CA PRO A 21 27.89 40.43 14.08
C PRO A 21 28.00 40.60 15.62
N ARG A 22 27.40 39.68 16.39
CA ARG A 22 27.73 39.34 17.80
C ARG A 22 27.46 37.83 18.00
N GLU A 23 28.49 37.00 18.19
CA GLU A 23 29.02 36.51 19.48
C GLU A 23 27.91 35.87 20.37
N ALA A 24 28.00 34.64 20.91
CA ALA A 24 29.18 33.94 21.40
C ALA A 24 28.99 32.41 21.38
N ALA A 25 30.12 31.72 21.21
CA ALA A 25 30.32 30.32 21.55
C ALA A 25 30.51 30.16 23.06
N HIS A 26 30.07 29.04 23.63
CA HIS A 26 30.58 28.54 24.90
C HIS A 26 31.06 27.10 24.72
N ALA A 27 32.38 26.95 24.86
CA ALA A 27 33.11 25.70 25.08
C ALA A 27 32.98 25.33 26.58
N SER A 28 32.72 24.07 26.94
CA SER A 28 33.67 22.97 27.19
C SER A 28 33.99 22.75 28.67
N ASP A 29 33.92 21.48 29.04
CA ASP A 29 34.79 20.78 30.00
C ASP A 29 34.47 20.85 31.49
N GLU A 30 34.00 19.74 32.05
CA GLU A 30 34.49 19.27 33.36
C GLU A 30 34.69 17.75 33.32
N ALA A 31 35.92 17.37 33.66
CA ALA A 31 36.47 16.05 33.63
C ALA A 31 36.32 15.31 34.97
N ARG A 32 36.08 14.00 34.87
CA ARG A 32 36.66 12.87 35.65
C ARG A 32 37.02 13.07 37.14
N LYS A 33 36.51 12.13 37.95
CA LYS A 33 37.27 11.22 38.85
C LYS A 33 36.33 10.09 39.33
N GLY A 34 36.57 8.83 38.95
CA GLY A 34 37.20 7.79 39.80
C GLY A 34 36.08 6.89 40.39
N GLY A 35 36.11 5.57 40.42
CA GLY A 35 37.08 4.54 40.09
C GLY A 35 36.44 3.15 40.30
N GLU A 36 37.12 2.14 39.78
CA GLU A 36 37.17 0.75 40.26
C GLU A 36 35.93 -0.17 40.12
N GLY A 37 36.04 -1.08 39.14
CA GLY A 37 36.09 -2.52 39.40
C GLY A 37 34.84 -3.19 39.95
N ARG A 38 34.05 -3.80 39.06
CA ARG A 38 33.48 -5.13 39.33
C ARG A 38 33.26 -5.92 38.05
N GLU A 39 33.90 -7.07 38.05
CA GLU A 39 33.76 -8.18 37.13
C GLU A 39 32.32 -8.68 36.95
N ARG A 40 32.11 -9.27 35.77
CA ARG A 40 31.21 -10.40 35.47
C ARG A 40 29.72 -10.14 35.62
N GLY A 41 29.12 -9.86 34.47
CA GLY A 41 27.70 -10.00 34.24
C GLY A 41 27.36 -9.83 32.76
N ALA A 42 28.11 -10.48 31.86
CA ALA A 42 27.59 -10.73 30.53
C ALA A 42 26.37 -11.63 30.71
N ALA A 43 25.19 -11.00 30.85
CA ALA A 43 23.93 -11.69 30.68
C ALA A 43 23.95 -12.22 29.25
N SER A 44 24.41 -13.46 29.11
CA SER A 44 24.16 -14.25 27.94
C SER A 44 22.64 -14.27 27.83
N VAL A 45 22.12 -13.45 26.92
CA VAL A 45 20.85 -13.73 26.30
C VAL A 45 21.12 -15.03 25.56
N THR A 46 20.94 -16.13 26.27
CA THR A 46 20.71 -17.43 25.69
C THR A 46 19.54 -17.21 24.74
N ARG A 47 19.86 -17.01 23.46
CA ARG A 47 18.97 -17.43 22.39
C ARG A 47 18.85 -18.94 22.58
N ALA A 48 17.98 -19.34 23.51
CA ALA A 48 17.34 -20.62 23.46
C ALA A 48 16.78 -20.68 22.04
N GLY A 49 17.43 -21.46 21.18
CA GLY A 49 16.95 -21.73 19.85
C GLY A 49 15.61 -22.42 20.02
N ALA A 50 14.54 -21.64 20.09
CA ALA A 50 13.20 -22.14 19.88
C ALA A 50 13.28 -22.91 18.55
N PRO A 51 12.81 -24.17 18.49
CA PRO A 51 12.93 -24.97 17.29
C PRO A 51 12.39 -24.13 16.14
N GLY A 52 13.29 -23.75 15.24
CA GLY A 52 12.98 -22.84 14.14
C GLY A 52 11.78 -23.45 13.43
N GLY A 53 10.67 -22.71 13.41
CA GLY A 53 9.47 -23.19 12.74
C GLY A 53 9.88 -23.57 11.32
N THR A 54 9.72 -24.83 10.95
CA THR A 54 10.05 -25.26 9.59
C THR A 54 9.16 -24.48 8.62
N ALA A 55 9.58 -24.38 7.35
CA ALA A 55 8.72 -23.78 6.33
C ALA A 55 7.32 -24.43 6.33
N ALA A 56 7.23 -25.74 6.58
CA ALA A 56 5.97 -26.46 6.73
C ALA A 56 5.12 -25.95 7.91
N THR A 57 5.71 -25.69 9.07
CA THR A 57 4.99 -25.14 10.23
C THR A 57 4.43 -23.74 9.93
N SER A 58 5.25 -22.86 9.35
CA SER A 58 4.80 -21.52 8.98
C SER A 58 3.70 -21.56 7.91
N THR A 59 3.84 -22.41 6.89
CA THR A 59 2.82 -22.58 5.85
C THR A 59 1.51 -23.13 6.39
N ALA A 60 1.55 -24.16 7.24
CA ALA A 60 0.33 -24.69 7.87
C ALA A 60 -0.36 -23.62 8.74
N TYR A 61 0.42 -22.84 9.49
CA TYR A 61 -0.08 -21.72 10.28
C TYR A 61 -0.73 -20.65 9.41
N LEU A 62 -0.11 -20.27 8.29
CA LEU A 62 -0.66 -19.31 7.33
C LEU A 62 -1.97 -19.81 6.74
N LEU A 63 -2.03 -21.06 6.26
CA LEU A 63 -3.24 -21.64 5.66
C LEU A 63 -4.42 -21.63 6.63
N ASP A 64 -4.21 -22.09 7.86
CA ASP A 64 -5.25 -22.11 8.90
C ASP A 64 -5.80 -20.69 9.20
N HIS A 65 -4.91 -19.71 9.40
CA HIS A 65 -5.34 -18.36 9.75
C HIS A 65 -5.94 -17.62 8.56
N VAL A 66 -5.40 -17.78 7.35
CA VAL A 66 -5.96 -17.16 6.14
C VAL A 66 -7.34 -17.73 5.84
N ALA A 67 -7.55 -19.04 6.00
CA ALA A 67 -8.89 -19.64 5.87
C ALA A 67 -9.88 -18.98 6.84
N LYS A 68 -9.52 -18.84 8.13
CA LYS A 68 -10.36 -18.17 9.13
C LYS A 68 -10.65 -16.70 8.82
N ILE A 69 -9.66 -15.99 8.27
CA ILE A 69 -9.85 -14.59 7.85
C ILE A 69 -10.87 -14.52 6.70
N LEU A 70 -10.79 -15.44 5.74
CA LEU A 70 -11.60 -15.40 4.52
C LEU A 70 -13.01 -15.99 4.68
N THR A 71 -13.31 -16.73 5.75
CA THR A 71 -14.68 -17.19 6.05
C THR A 71 -15.63 -16.09 6.54
N VAL A 72 -15.09 -14.93 6.96
CA VAL A 72 -15.91 -13.77 7.32
C VAL A 72 -16.70 -13.29 6.10
N ASP A 73 -18.02 -13.21 6.23
CA ASP A 73 -18.89 -12.72 5.16
C ASP A 73 -18.62 -11.24 4.85
N ARG A 74 -18.35 -10.97 3.58
CA ARG A 74 -18.09 -9.65 3.00
C ARG A 74 -18.89 -9.47 1.71
N SER A 75 -19.94 -10.25 1.50
CA SER A 75 -20.65 -10.32 0.21
C SER A 75 -21.20 -8.96 -0.20
N LYS A 76 -21.65 -8.16 0.77
CA LYS A 76 -22.12 -6.79 0.54
C LYS A 76 -21.00 -5.87 0.06
N GLU A 77 -19.89 -5.80 0.79
CA GLU A 77 -18.76 -4.92 0.48
C GLU A 77 -18.07 -5.35 -0.83
N ILE A 78 -17.98 -6.66 -1.08
CA ILE A 78 -17.50 -7.22 -2.34
C ILE A 78 -18.44 -6.80 -3.49
N GLY A 79 -19.75 -6.99 -3.36
CA GLY A 79 -20.71 -6.58 -4.40
C GLY A 79 -20.68 -5.08 -4.71
N GLN A 80 -20.55 -4.24 -3.68
CA GLN A 80 -20.36 -2.79 -3.84
C GLN A 80 -19.04 -2.45 -4.53
N SER A 81 -17.94 -3.11 -4.13
CA SER A 81 -16.63 -2.94 -4.74
C SER A 81 -16.65 -3.32 -6.20
N VAL A 82 -17.15 -4.51 -6.54
CA VAL A 82 -17.31 -4.99 -7.92
C VAL A 82 -18.10 -3.98 -8.74
N GLY A 83 -19.20 -3.44 -8.20
CA GLY A 83 -19.99 -2.40 -8.89
C GLY A 83 -19.21 -1.14 -9.22
N ILE A 84 -18.44 -0.63 -8.25
CA ILE A 84 -17.55 0.52 -8.46
C ILE A 84 -16.49 0.20 -9.51
N LEU A 85 -15.81 -0.94 -9.38
CA LEU A 85 -14.70 -1.32 -10.24
C LEU A 85 -15.13 -1.53 -11.70
N THR A 86 -16.30 -2.14 -11.94
CA THR A 86 -16.80 -2.39 -13.31
C THR A 86 -17.47 -1.20 -13.97
N SER A 87 -17.89 -0.19 -13.21
CA SER A 87 -18.52 1.02 -13.75
C SER A 87 -17.56 2.19 -13.95
N ALA A 88 -16.33 2.07 -13.42
CA ALA A 88 -15.31 3.09 -13.56
C ALA A 88 -14.84 3.21 -15.02
N LYS A 89 -14.54 4.43 -15.46
CA LYS A 89 -13.92 4.66 -16.77
C LYS A 89 -12.52 4.08 -16.83
N LYS A 90 -11.72 4.33 -15.78
CA LYS A 90 -10.42 3.71 -15.53
C LYS A 90 -10.32 3.25 -14.10
N LEU A 91 -9.60 2.15 -13.90
CA LEU A 91 -9.24 1.64 -12.59
C LEU A 91 -7.78 1.98 -12.30
N PHE A 92 -7.54 2.53 -11.13
CA PHE A 92 -6.20 2.71 -10.60
C PHE A 92 -6.03 1.81 -9.38
N VAL A 93 -4.85 1.25 -9.20
CA VAL A 93 -4.51 0.48 -8.02
C VAL A 93 -3.30 1.09 -7.32
N TYR A 94 -3.24 0.95 -6.00
CA TYR A 94 -2.10 1.43 -5.23
C TYR A 94 -1.82 0.56 -4.01
N GLY A 95 -0.55 0.47 -3.64
CA GLY A 95 -0.07 -0.17 -2.43
C GLY A 95 1.43 0.01 -2.29
N VAL A 96 1.96 -0.20 -1.09
CA VAL A 96 3.41 -0.07 -0.82
C VAL A 96 3.97 -1.41 -0.35
N GLY A 97 5.19 -1.73 -0.77
CA GLY A 97 5.87 -2.98 -0.41
C GLY A 97 5.09 -4.22 -0.86
N ARG A 98 4.95 -5.23 0.02
CA ARG A 98 4.21 -6.46 -0.27
C ARG A 98 2.73 -6.21 -0.57
N SER A 99 2.10 -5.21 0.04
CA SER A 99 0.74 -4.79 -0.33
C SER A 99 0.68 -4.23 -1.75
N GLY A 100 1.73 -3.56 -2.20
CA GLY A 100 1.88 -3.12 -3.60
C GLY A 100 1.96 -4.29 -4.58
N LEU A 101 2.65 -5.38 -4.23
CA LEU A 101 2.69 -6.60 -5.05
C LEU A 101 1.31 -7.25 -5.18
N ALA A 102 0.55 -7.33 -4.08
CA ALA A 102 -0.83 -7.82 -4.12
C ALA A 102 -1.72 -6.94 -5.03
N ALA A 103 -1.59 -5.61 -4.91
CA ALA A 103 -2.32 -4.68 -5.77
C ALA A 103 -1.92 -4.81 -7.26
N ARG A 104 -0.64 -5.06 -7.57
CA ARG A 104 -0.16 -5.31 -8.94
C ARG A 104 -0.70 -6.62 -9.51
N ALA A 105 -0.71 -7.69 -8.70
CA ALA A 105 -1.30 -8.97 -9.08
C ALA A 105 -2.78 -8.79 -9.48
N PHE A 106 -3.52 -8.04 -8.67
CA PHE A 106 -4.90 -7.68 -8.98
C PHE A 106 -5.04 -6.84 -10.25
N ALA A 107 -4.22 -5.80 -10.44
CA ALA A 107 -4.25 -4.99 -11.66
C ALA A 107 -4.02 -5.80 -12.93
N MET A 108 -3.09 -6.76 -12.91
CA MET A 108 -2.87 -7.66 -14.05
C MET A 108 -4.14 -8.46 -14.41
N ARG A 109 -4.90 -8.93 -13.40
CA ARG A 109 -6.19 -9.60 -13.64
C ARG A 109 -7.24 -8.65 -14.21
N MET A 110 -7.27 -7.40 -13.76
CA MET A 110 -8.20 -6.40 -14.30
C MET A 110 -7.91 -6.08 -15.78
N VAL A 111 -6.63 -5.95 -16.16
CA VAL A 111 -6.23 -5.80 -17.58
C VAL A 111 -6.64 -7.02 -18.39
N GLN A 112 -6.41 -8.23 -17.88
CA GLN A 112 -6.84 -9.47 -18.53
C GLN A 112 -8.37 -9.54 -18.68
N LEU A 113 -9.13 -8.92 -17.78
CA LEU A 113 -10.59 -8.80 -17.87
C LEU A 113 -11.06 -7.64 -18.76
N GLY A 114 -10.15 -6.89 -19.37
CA GLY A 114 -10.47 -5.80 -20.31
C GLY A 114 -10.73 -4.46 -19.65
N ILE A 115 -10.44 -4.33 -18.36
CA ILE A 115 -10.55 -3.07 -17.63
C ILE A 115 -9.28 -2.26 -17.88
N ASP A 116 -9.45 -0.99 -18.23
CA ASP A 116 -8.34 -0.03 -18.35
C ASP A 116 -7.77 0.24 -16.95
N CYS A 117 -6.68 -0.45 -16.59
CA CYS A 117 -6.17 -0.54 -15.23
C CYS A 117 -4.70 -0.17 -15.10
N TYR A 118 -4.37 0.70 -14.13
CA TYR A 118 -3.03 1.24 -13.93
C TYR A 118 -2.57 1.13 -12.48
N PHE A 119 -1.28 0.88 -12.24
CA PHE A 119 -0.69 0.99 -10.92
C PHE A 119 -0.14 2.39 -10.69
N ILE A 120 -0.64 3.10 -9.67
CA ILE A 120 -0.21 4.47 -9.36
C ILE A 120 1.27 4.49 -8.97
N GLY A 121 2.06 5.25 -9.73
CA GLY A 121 3.52 5.38 -9.57
C GLY A 121 4.31 4.75 -10.71
N GLU A 122 3.65 4.05 -11.65
CA GLU A 122 4.28 3.58 -12.87
C GLU A 122 4.35 4.66 -13.94
N THR A 123 5.36 4.57 -14.81
CA THR A 123 5.68 5.58 -15.84
C THR A 123 4.50 5.90 -16.76
N ILE A 124 3.68 4.89 -17.07
CA ILE A 124 2.55 5.00 -18.01
C ILE A 124 1.23 5.42 -17.35
N THR A 125 1.24 5.73 -16.04
CA THR A 125 0.00 6.03 -15.31
C THR A 125 -0.58 7.38 -15.75
N PRO A 126 -1.80 7.42 -16.33
CA PRO A 126 -2.45 8.69 -16.66
C PRO A 126 -3.00 9.38 -15.41
N VAL A 127 -3.52 10.59 -15.58
CA VAL A 127 -4.15 11.35 -14.48
C VAL A 127 -5.48 10.72 -14.07
N VAL A 128 -5.66 10.52 -12.76
CA VAL A 128 -6.93 10.10 -12.14
C VAL A 128 -7.96 11.24 -12.26
N SER A 129 -9.16 10.92 -12.73
CA SER A 129 -10.21 11.89 -13.07
C SER A 129 -11.59 11.49 -12.52
N ASP A 130 -12.58 12.36 -12.70
CA ASP A 130 -13.97 12.09 -12.33
C ASP A 130 -14.57 10.90 -13.11
N GLY A 131 -15.24 10.01 -12.37
CA GLY A 131 -15.77 8.75 -12.88
C GLY A 131 -14.76 7.59 -12.92
N ASP A 132 -13.52 7.80 -12.48
CA ASP A 132 -12.55 6.72 -12.26
C ASP A 132 -12.73 6.07 -10.88
N ALA A 133 -12.07 4.93 -10.67
CA ALA A 133 -11.99 4.27 -9.37
C ALA A 133 -10.53 4.01 -8.97
N VAL A 134 -10.27 3.99 -7.66
CA VAL A 134 -8.97 3.69 -7.07
C VAL A 134 -9.11 2.57 -6.04
N LEU A 135 -8.41 1.45 -6.23
CA LEU A 135 -8.29 0.37 -5.25
C LEU A 135 -6.96 0.46 -4.50
N ILE A 136 -7.01 0.55 -3.17
CA ILE A 136 -5.83 0.77 -2.34
C ILE A 136 -5.65 -0.39 -1.36
N VAL A 137 -4.49 -1.05 -1.38
CA VAL A 137 -4.14 -2.11 -0.43
C VAL A 137 -3.16 -1.57 0.62
N SER A 138 -3.58 -1.53 1.89
CA SER A 138 -2.74 -1.10 3.02
C SER A 138 -3.21 -1.75 4.31
N ASN A 139 -2.36 -2.62 4.89
CA ASN A 139 -2.66 -3.34 6.12
C ASN A 139 -3.09 -2.42 7.28
N THR A 140 -2.23 -1.46 7.63
CA THR A 140 -2.49 -0.56 8.78
C THR A 140 -3.49 0.55 8.47
N GLY A 141 -3.77 0.80 7.18
CA GLY A 141 -4.57 1.94 6.72
C GLY A 141 -3.99 3.31 7.16
N SER A 142 -2.74 3.31 7.62
CA SER A 142 -2.02 4.45 8.18
C SER A 142 -0.83 4.85 7.32
N THR A 143 -0.57 4.14 6.22
CA THR A 143 0.47 4.48 5.24
C THR A 143 0.18 5.85 4.63
N MET A 144 1.04 6.83 4.92
CA MET A 144 0.80 8.24 4.54
C MET A 144 0.57 8.42 3.05
N SER A 145 1.35 7.77 2.19
CA SER A 145 1.18 7.85 0.75
C SER A 145 -0.15 7.25 0.27
N ALA A 146 -0.61 6.15 0.88
CA ALA A 146 -1.90 5.55 0.57
C ALA A 146 -3.08 6.46 0.94
N ILE A 147 -2.98 7.12 2.10
CA ILE A 147 -3.97 8.11 2.53
C ILE A 147 -3.97 9.33 1.60
N GLN A 148 -2.80 9.80 1.17
CA GLN A 148 -2.69 10.90 0.21
C GLN A 148 -3.35 10.54 -1.13
N VAL A 149 -3.09 9.35 -1.67
CA VAL A 149 -3.74 8.84 -2.89
C VAL A 149 -5.26 8.82 -2.73
N ALA A 150 -5.79 8.27 -1.62
CA ALA A 150 -7.23 8.24 -1.36
C ALA A 150 -7.85 9.64 -1.31
N ASN A 151 -7.19 10.59 -0.64
CA ASN A 151 -7.67 11.95 -0.54
C ASN A 151 -7.65 12.70 -1.87
N ILE A 152 -6.61 12.50 -2.69
CA ILE A 152 -6.53 13.08 -4.04
C ILE A 152 -7.65 12.51 -4.91
N ALA A 153 -7.81 11.18 -4.94
CA ALA A 153 -8.86 10.50 -5.69
C ALA A 153 -10.25 11.05 -5.35
N ARG A 154 -10.57 11.19 -4.05
CA ARG A 154 -11.83 11.77 -3.61
C ARG A 154 -12.03 13.22 -4.04
N ARG A 155 -10.97 14.04 -3.98
CA ARG A 155 -11.04 15.45 -4.38
C ARG A 155 -11.35 15.62 -5.87
N VAL A 156 -10.87 14.70 -6.71
CA VAL A 156 -11.12 14.73 -8.16
C VAL A 156 -12.41 14.01 -8.58
N GLY A 157 -13.18 13.46 -7.64
CA GLY A 157 -14.45 12.77 -7.92
C GLY A 157 -14.35 11.26 -8.12
N ALA A 158 -13.14 10.69 -8.10
CA ALA A 158 -12.94 9.24 -8.21
C ALA A 158 -13.44 8.50 -6.96
N LYS A 159 -13.95 7.28 -7.17
CA LYS A 159 -14.38 6.39 -6.07
C LYS A 159 -13.18 5.64 -5.51
N VAL A 160 -13.14 5.48 -4.18
CA VAL A 160 -12.05 4.78 -3.48
C VAL A 160 -12.58 3.49 -2.86
N VAL A 161 -11.97 2.37 -3.22
CA VAL A 161 -12.12 1.08 -2.55
C VAL A 161 -10.82 0.79 -1.82
N SER A 162 -10.87 0.42 -0.54
CA SER A 162 -9.65 0.01 0.18
C SER A 162 -9.73 -1.41 0.69
N VAL A 163 -8.59 -2.09 0.67
CA VAL A 163 -8.34 -3.32 1.40
C VAL A 163 -7.44 -2.97 2.57
N THR A 164 -7.95 -3.13 3.79
CA THR A 164 -7.22 -2.77 5.02
C THR A 164 -7.60 -3.66 6.19
N GLY A 165 -6.73 -3.77 7.19
CA GLY A 165 -7.01 -4.53 8.41
C GLY A 165 -7.63 -3.73 9.54
N HIS A 166 -7.73 -2.41 9.39
CA HIS A 166 -8.14 -1.51 10.48
C HIS A 166 -9.35 -0.65 10.05
N PRO A 167 -10.56 -0.92 10.60
CA PRO A 167 -11.80 -0.28 10.14
C PRO A 167 -11.89 1.21 10.51
N ALA A 168 -11.20 1.64 11.56
CA ALA A 168 -11.12 3.04 12.00
C ALA A 168 -9.85 3.76 11.50
N SER A 169 -9.18 3.22 10.48
CA SER A 169 -7.98 3.83 9.93
C SER A 169 -8.30 5.07 9.08
N LYS A 170 -7.31 5.96 8.91
CA LYS A 170 -7.44 7.14 8.06
C LYS A 170 -7.81 6.76 6.61
N LEU A 171 -7.26 5.65 6.11
CA LEU A 171 -7.61 5.13 4.79
C LEU A 171 -9.07 4.65 4.74
N ALA A 172 -9.54 3.93 5.75
CA ALA A 172 -10.92 3.45 5.81
C ALA A 172 -11.92 4.62 5.77
N HIS A 173 -11.67 5.68 6.56
CA HIS A 173 -12.47 6.91 6.54
C HIS A 173 -12.44 7.65 5.19
N ALA A 174 -11.36 7.52 4.43
CA ALA A 174 -11.22 8.12 3.11
C ALA A 174 -11.75 7.22 1.97
N SER A 175 -12.38 6.08 2.29
CA SER A 175 -12.86 5.11 1.29
C SER A 175 -14.37 5.14 1.15
N ASN A 176 -14.88 4.87 -0.06
CA ASN A 176 -16.29 4.63 -0.32
C ASN A 176 -16.71 3.21 0.12
N VAL A 177 -15.83 2.23 -0.09
CA VAL A 177 -16.03 0.84 0.34
C VAL A 177 -14.73 0.32 0.97
N VAL A 178 -14.87 -0.44 2.04
CA VAL A 178 -13.74 -1.03 2.77
C VAL A 178 -13.88 -2.55 2.77
N LEU A 179 -12.96 -3.23 2.10
CA LEU A 179 -12.76 -4.67 2.18
C LEU A 179 -11.86 -4.98 3.38
N LEU A 180 -12.50 -5.29 4.51
CA LEU A 180 -11.82 -5.43 5.79
C LEU A 180 -11.16 -6.81 5.97
N ILE A 181 -9.86 -6.85 6.24
CA ILE A 181 -9.07 -8.06 6.52
C ILE A 181 -8.44 -7.97 7.91
N GLN A 182 -9.18 -8.39 8.93
CA GLN A 182 -8.66 -8.41 10.31
C GLN A 182 -7.79 -9.64 10.53
N ALA A 183 -6.48 -9.49 10.35
CA ALA A 183 -5.53 -10.54 10.65
C ALA A 183 -5.17 -10.52 12.16
N ASN A 184 -5.60 -11.55 12.90
CA ASN A 184 -5.16 -11.80 14.27
C ASN A 184 -4.52 -13.19 14.34
N GLY A 185 -3.20 -13.23 14.35
CA GLY A 185 -2.41 -14.45 14.46
C GLY A 185 -1.97 -14.80 15.88
N GLY A 186 -2.38 -14.04 16.90
CA GLY A 186 -1.97 -14.26 18.27
C GLY A 186 -0.45 -14.19 18.49
N SER A 187 0.02 -14.84 19.56
CA SER A 187 1.43 -14.79 20.00
C SER A 187 2.41 -15.42 19.01
N ALA A 188 1.96 -16.37 18.18
CA ALA A 188 2.81 -17.06 17.21
C ALA A 188 3.08 -16.23 15.94
N GLN A 189 2.29 -15.18 15.69
CA GLN A 189 2.34 -14.40 14.45
C GLN A 189 3.71 -13.81 14.16
N ALA A 190 4.35 -13.20 15.16
CA ALA A 190 5.64 -12.54 14.97
C ALA A 190 6.73 -13.51 14.49
N ARG A 191 6.62 -14.80 14.84
CA ARG A 191 7.58 -15.84 14.48
C ARG A 191 7.22 -16.56 13.17
N LEU A 192 5.93 -16.81 12.93
CA LEU A 192 5.47 -17.64 11.81
C LEU A 192 4.96 -16.84 10.60
N ALA A 193 4.50 -15.60 10.82
CA ALA A 193 3.94 -14.73 9.78
C ALA A 193 4.29 -13.26 10.07
N PRO A 194 5.58 -12.90 10.04
CA PRO A 194 6.05 -11.58 10.46
C PRO A 194 5.54 -10.46 9.55
N LEU A 195 5.58 -9.22 10.05
CA LEU A 195 5.44 -7.99 9.27
C LEU A 195 4.19 -7.92 8.36
N GLY A 196 3.04 -8.43 8.82
CA GLY A 196 1.79 -8.33 8.06
C GLY A 196 1.53 -9.48 7.07
N THR A 197 2.38 -10.52 7.06
CA THR A 197 2.27 -11.65 6.12
C THR A 197 0.85 -12.23 6.01
N LEU A 198 0.14 -12.40 7.14
CA LEU A 198 -1.25 -12.89 7.14
C LEU A 198 -2.21 -11.98 6.36
N PHE A 199 -2.07 -10.65 6.53
CA PHE A 199 -2.88 -9.68 5.81
C PHE A 199 -2.59 -9.76 4.31
N GLU A 200 -1.32 -9.79 3.89
CA GLU A 200 -1.01 -9.81 2.46
C GLU A 200 -1.43 -11.11 1.79
N ALA A 201 -1.27 -12.26 2.45
CA ALA A 201 -1.73 -13.54 1.94
C ALA A 201 -3.25 -13.56 1.77
N ALA A 202 -3.99 -13.09 2.78
CA ALA A 202 -5.43 -12.96 2.69
C ALA A 202 -5.87 -11.94 1.64
N ALA A 203 -5.13 -10.83 1.48
CA ALA A 203 -5.45 -9.79 0.50
C ALA A 203 -5.36 -10.30 -0.93
N VAL A 204 -4.34 -11.07 -1.28
CA VAL A 204 -4.23 -11.70 -2.61
C VAL A 204 -5.43 -12.60 -2.89
N LEU A 205 -5.75 -13.52 -1.97
CA LEU A 205 -6.86 -14.46 -2.17
C LEU A 205 -8.23 -13.77 -2.17
N LEU A 206 -8.44 -12.76 -1.32
CA LEU A 206 -9.67 -11.97 -1.33
C LEU A 206 -9.82 -11.25 -2.67
N LEU A 207 -8.75 -10.64 -3.18
CA LEU A 207 -8.76 -9.92 -4.44
C LEU A 207 -8.96 -10.87 -5.64
N ASP A 208 -8.43 -12.09 -5.61
CA ASP A 208 -8.75 -13.11 -6.62
C ASP A 208 -10.23 -13.55 -6.54
N GLY A 209 -10.83 -13.58 -5.34
CA GLY A 209 -12.27 -13.74 -5.17
C GLY A 209 -13.08 -12.59 -5.80
N VAL A 210 -12.60 -11.36 -5.68
CA VAL A 210 -13.18 -10.19 -6.37
C VAL A 210 -13.03 -10.32 -7.88
N VAL A 211 -11.88 -10.79 -8.38
CA VAL A 211 -11.65 -11.06 -9.80
C VAL A 211 -12.70 -12.02 -10.36
N ALA A 212 -13.02 -13.10 -9.66
CA ALA A 212 -14.04 -14.05 -10.09
C ALA A 212 -15.44 -13.39 -10.23
N GLN A 213 -15.81 -12.53 -9.28
CA GLN A 213 -17.07 -11.78 -9.32
C GLN A 213 -17.09 -10.71 -10.45
N VAL A 214 -15.95 -10.05 -10.70
CA VAL A 214 -15.81 -9.13 -11.84
C VAL A 214 -15.94 -9.90 -13.16
N MET A 215 -15.29 -11.07 -13.26
CA MET A 215 -15.35 -11.94 -14.44
C MET A 215 -16.79 -12.34 -14.76
N GLU A 216 -17.54 -12.80 -13.77
CA GLU A 216 -18.96 -13.13 -13.90
C GLU A 216 -19.79 -11.92 -14.34
N ARG A 217 -19.60 -10.77 -13.68
CA ARG A 217 -20.35 -9.55 -13.98
C ARG A 217 -20.12 -9.00 -15.38
N LEU A 218 -18.90 -9.15 -15.91
CA LEU A 218 -18.54 -8.72 -17.26
C LEU A 218 -18.82 -9.79 -18.33
N GLY A 219 -19.34 -10.96 -17.95
CA GLY A 219 -19.56 -12.09 -18.85
C GLY A 219 -18.27 -12.58 -19.53
N GLN A 220 -17.13 -12.43 -18.86
CA GLN A 220 -15.82 -12.82 -19.38
C GLN A 220 -15.53 -14.29 -19.06
N THR A 221 -14.75 -14.93 -19.92
CA THR A 221 -14.26 -16.30 -19.74
C THR A 221 -12.75 -16.33 -19.54
N GLU A 222 -12.22 -17.48 -19.10
CA GLU A 222 -10.77 -17.67 -19.05
C GLU A 222 -10.11 -17.51 -20.44
N ALA A 223 -10.80 -17.88 -21.51
CA ALA A 223 -10.31 -17.72 -22.87
C ALA A 223 -10.15 -16.24 -23.24
N ASP A 224 -11.11 -15.38 -22.87
CA ASP A 224 -11.02 -13.93 -23.08
C ASP A 224 -9.84 -13.33 -22.31
N MET A 225 -9.66 -13.78 -21.06
CA MET A 225 -8.53 -13.36 -20.23
C MET A 225 -7.19 -13.78 -20.84
N ARG A 226 -7.10 -14.99 -21.38
CA ARG A 226 -5.91 -15.50 -22.06
C ARG A 226 -5.59 -14.70 -23.32
N GLY A 227 -6.60 -14.23 -24.05
CA GLY A 227 -6.41 -13.36 -25.23
C GLY A 227 -5.74 -12.02 -24.91
N ARG A 228 -5.85 -11.54 -23.66
CA ARG A 228 -5.19 -10.32 -23.16
C ARG A 228 -4.00 -10.59 -22.24
N HIS A 229 -3.60 -11.85 -22.09
CA HIS A 229 -2.43 -12.21 -21.31
C HIS A 229 -1.15 -11.86 -22.08
N ALA A 230 -0.25 -11.09 -21.48
CA ALA A 230 1.01 -10.73 -22.11
C ALA A 230 1.85 -11.99 -22.39
N ILE A 231 2.31 -12.14 -23.63
CA ILE A 231 3.16 -13.26 -24.08
C ILE A 231 4.64 -12.88 -24.21
N MET A 232 4.95 -11.58 -24.14
CA MET A 232 6.30 -11.03 -24.16
C MET A 232 6.53 -10.34 -22.80
N VAL A 233 7.06 -11.10 -21.83
CA VAL A 233 7.42 -10.63 -20.48
C VAL A 233 8.78 -11.16 -20.08
#